data_AF-A0A931TKD1-F1
#
_entry.id   AF-A0A931TKD1-F1
#
_cell.length_a   1.000
_cell.length_b   1.000
_cell.length_c   1.000
_cell.angle_alpha   90.00
_cell.angle_beta   90.00
_cell.angle_gamma   90.00
#
_symmetry.space_group_name_H-M   'P 1'
#
loop_
_entity.id
_entity.type
_entity.pdbx_description
1 polymer ?
#
loop_
_entity_poly.entity_id
_entity_poly.type
_entity_poly.pdbx_seq_one_letter_code
_entity_poly.pdbx_strand_id
1 'polypeptide(L)' 'MKRTNLVLNEQLLEEATRLSGERTYSRTVERALEDFVRRAKARRIMDLAGSGLWEGNLSEVREDRGVYRSRRRGPR' A
#
# COMPACT_ATOMS: atom_id res chain seq x y z
N MET A 1 -9.40 20.83 -13.69
CA MET A 1 -10.13 19.56 -13.88
C MET A 1 -10.96 19.62 -15.15
N LYS A 2 -11.14 18.48 -15.84
CA LYS A 2 -12.03 18.34 -17.01
C LYS A 2 -13.35 17.68 -16.57
N ARG A 3 -14.49 18.22 -16.98
CA ARG A 3 -15.80 17.60 -16.73
C ARG A 3 -16.03 16.45 -17.69
N THR A 4 -16.48 15.31 -17.17
CA THR A 4 -16.77 14.10 -17.94
C THR A 4 -18.07 13.51 -17.40
N ASN A 5 -19.00 13.15 -18.30
CA ASN A 5 -20.22 12.44 -17.92
C ASN A 5 -19.94 10.93 -17.99
N LEU A 6 -20.19 10.23 -16.89
CA LEU A 6 -19.97 8.80 -16.74
C LEU A 6 -21.23 8.16 -16.14
N VAL A 7 -21.54 6.95 -16.56
CA VAL A 7 -22.57 6.13 -15.91
C VAL A 7 -21.88 5.32 -14.81
N LEU A 8 -22.33 5.48 -13.56
CA LEU A 8 -21.75 4.85 -12.38
C LEU A 8 -22.84 4.08 -11.62
N ASN A 9 -22.43 3.05 -10.87
CA ASN A 9 -23.32 2.40 -9.91
C ASN A 9 -23.57 3.36 -8.74
N GLU A 10 -24.82 3.79 -8.56
CA GLU A 10 -25.24 4.75 -7.54
C GLU A 10 -24.96 4.25 -6.12
N GLN A 11 -25.30 2.99 -5.82
CA GLN A 11 -25.10 2.41 -4.50
C GLN A 11 -23.61 2.38 -4.11
N LEU A 12 -22.75 2.03 -5.07
CA LEU A 12 -21.30 2.02 -4.85
C LEU A 12 -20.76 3.45 -4.65
N LEU A 13 -21.28 4.43 -5.39
CA LEU A 13 -20.86 5.82 -5.27
C LEU A 13 -21.26 6.40 -3.90
N GLU A 14 -22.49 6.15 -3.45
CA GLU A 14 -22.96 6.54 -2.12
C GLU A 14 -22.14 5.90 -1.01
N GLU A 15 -21.89 4.59 -1.10
CA GLU A 15 -21.08 3.86 -0.13
C GLU A 15 -19.65 4.42 -0.09
N ALA A 16 -19.03 4.60 -1.26
CA ALA A 16 -17.70 5.18 -1.37
C ALA A 16 -17.67 6.60 -0.78
N THR A 17 -18.68 7.44 -1.03
CA THR A 17 -18.75 8.79 -0.48
C THR A 17 -18.84 8.76 1.04
N ARG A 18 -19.72 7.93 1.60
CA ARG A 18 -19.87 7.75 3.05
C ARG A 18 -18.58 7.24 3.70
N LEU A 19 -17.97 6.18 3.15
CA LEU A 19 -16.71 5.63 3.67
C LEU A 19 -15.56 6.62 3.51
N SER A 20 -15.61 7.43 2.46
CA SER A 20 -14.56 8.41 2.20
C SER A 20 -14.64 9.63 3.11
N GLY A 21 -15.83 9.96 3.64
CA GLY A 21 -16.08 11.20 4.38
C GLY A 21 -16.12 12.44 3.48
N GLU A 22 -16.17 12.25 2.16
CA GLU A 22 -16.20 13.35 1.21
C GLU A 22 -17.59 13.96 1.08
N ARG A 23 -17.63 15.25 0.76
CA ARG A 23 -18.90 16.00 0.61
C ARG A 23 -19.54 15.89 -0.77
N THR A 24 -18.77 15.47 -1.77
CA THR A 24 -19.21 15.44 -3.17
C THR A 24 -18.76 14.18 -3.87
N TYR A 25 -19.60 13.68 -4.77
CA TYR A 25 -19.28 12.53 -5.63
C TYR A 25 -18.03 12.76 -6.47
N SER A 26 -17.84 13.98 -7.01
CA SER A 26 -16.64 14.31 -7.77
C SER A 26 -15.36 14.14 -6.96
N ARG A 27 -15.36 14.56 -5.68
CA ARG A 27 -14.18 14.42 -4.82
C ARG A 27 -13.97 12.97 -4.38
N THR A 28 -15.05 12.23 -4.12
CA THR A 28 -14.97 10.78 -3.88
C THR A 28 -14.33 10.05 -5.06
N VAL A 29 -14.79 10.34 -6.28
CA VAL A 29 -14.26 9.72 -7.50
C VAL A 29 -12.80 10.10 -7.74
N GLU A 30 -12.46 11.38 -7.59
CA GLU A 30 -11.07 11.86 -7.72
C GLU A 30 -10.14 11.14 -6.74
N ARG A 31 -10.51 11.08 -5.46
CA ARG A 31 -9.71 10.40 -4.44
C ARG A 31 -9.58 8.90 -4.68
N ALA A 32 -10.67 8.24 -5.11
CA ALA A 32 -10.65 6.83 -5.45
C ALA A 32 -9.71 6.54 -6.63
N LEU A 33 -9.68 7.41 -7.64
CA LEU A 33 -8.77 7.30 -8.78
C LEU A 33 -7.31 7.53 -8.38
N GLU A 34 -7.03 8.52 -7.53
CA GLU A 34 -5.70 8.76 -6.99
C GLU A 34 -5.18 7.54 -6.22
N ASP A 35 -6.00 6.98 -5.33
CA ASP A 35 -5.67 5.80 -4.56
C ASP A 35 -5.44 4.57 -5.45
N PHE A 36 -6.28 4.40 -6.47
CA PHE A 36 -6.13 3.33 -7.46
C PHE A 36 -4.79 3.44 -8.20
N VAL A 37 -4.48 4.62 -8.75
CA VAL A 37 -3.23 4.86 -9.47
C VAL A 37 -2.02 4.68 -8.56
N ARG A 38 -2.09 5.17 -7.31
CA ARG A 38 -1.02 5.01 -6.32
C ARG A 38 -0.75 3.53 -6.04
N ARG A 39 -1.80 2.74 -5.78
CA ARG A 39 -1.70 1.29 -5.54
C ARG A 39 -1.23 0.53 -6.79
N ALA A 40 -1.62 0.96 -7.99
CA ALA A 40 -1.16 0.36 -9.24
C ALA A 40 0.34 0.62 -9.47
N LYS A 41 0.81 1.85 -9.23
CA LYS A 41 2.23 2.19 -9.30
C LYS A 41 3.05 1.43 -8.25
N ALA A 42 2.58 1.37 -7.01
CA ALA A 42 3.25 0.63 -5.94
C ALA A 42 3.35 -0.87 -6.25
N ARG A 43 2.35 -1.45 -6.92
CA ARG A 43 2.37 -2.85 -7.35
C ARG A 43 3.57 -3.19 -8.25
N ARG A 44 4.05 -2.24 -9.05
CA ARG A 44 5.22 -2.44 -9.93
C ARG A 44 6.52 -2.66 -9.17
N ILE A 45 6.60 -2.31 -7.88
CA ILE A 45 7.75 -2.71 -7.04
C ILE A 45 7.87 -4.24 -6.98
N MET A 46 6.76 -4.98 -7.03
CA MET A 46 6.82 -6.44 -7.05
C MET A 46 7.47 -6.97 -8.33
N ASP A 47 7.39 -6.24 -9.44
CA ASP A 47 8.09 -6.60 -10.69
C ASP A 47 9.62 -6.50 -10.53
N LEU A 48 10.10 -5.76 -9.53
CA LEU A 48 11.53 -5.66 -9.22
C LEU A 48 12.02 -6.85 -8.37
N ALA A 49 11.13 -7.67 -7.80
CA ALA A 49 11.52 -8.84 -7.03
C ALA A 49 12.22 -9.85 -7.93
N GLY A 50 13.47 -10.22 -7.57
CA GLY A 50 14.28 -11.15 -8.37
C GLY A 50 14.93 -10.53 -9.60
N SER A 51 14.74 -9.24 -9.87
CA SER A 51 15.39 -8.54 -11.00
C SER A 51 16.88 -8.25 -10.77
N GLY A 52 17.39 -8.45 -9.54
CA GLY A 52 18.77 -8.14 -9.16
C GLY A 52 19.04 -6.65 -8.96
N LEU A 53 18.01 -5.79 -9.02
CA LEU A 53 18.17 -4.34 -8.88
C LEU A 53 18.66 -3.86 -7.51
N TRP A 54 18.64 -4.75 -6.50
CA TRP A 54 19.12 -4.47 -5.16
C TRP A 54 20.19 -5.48 -4.78
N GLU A 55 21.36 -4.96 -4.42
CA GLU A 55 22.52 -5.73 -3.98
C GLU A 55 22.85 -5.34 -2.53
N GLY A 56 22.87 -6.30 -1.61
CA GLY A 56 23.16 -6.06 -0.19
C GLY A 56 22.69 -7.19 0.74
N ASN A 57 23.02 -7.07 2.03
CA ASN A 57 22.53 -7.99 3.06
C ASN A 57 21.42 -7.32 3.89
N LEU A 58 20.22 -7.89 3.83
CA LEU A 58 19.03 -7.33 4.47
C LEU A 58 19.17 -7.24 6.00
N SER A 59 19.85 -8.20 6.63
CA SER A 59 20.07 -8.23 8.08
C SER A 59 21.05 -7.16 8.55
N GLU A 60 22.02 -6.79 7.71
CA GLU A 60 22.98 -5.71 8.00
C GLU A 60 22.29 -4.34 7.91
N VAL A 61 21.52 -4.10 6.85
CA VAL A 61 20.80 -2.82 6.65
C VAL A 61 19.74 -2.57 7.72
N ARG A 62 19.08 -3.63 8.20
CA ARG A 62 18.04 -3.52 9.24
C ARG A 62 18.60 -3.47 10.66
N GLU A 63 19.92 -3.64 10.83
CA GLU A 63 20.58 -3.77 12.13
C GLU A 63 19.88 -4.81 13.02
N ASP A 64 19.46 -5.93 12.43
CA ASP A 64 18.72 -6.98 13.14
C ASP A 64 19.60 -7.55 14.27
N ARG A 65 19.45 -7.03 15.50
CA ARG A 65 20.18 -7.54 16.67
C ARG A 65 19.75 -8.97 16.93
N GLY A 66 20.66 -9.91 16.70
CA GLY A 66 20.44 -11.36 16.79
C GLY A 66 19.63 -11.79 18.01
N VAL A 67 18.36 -12.15 17.77
CA VAL A 67 17.38 -12.57 18.79
C VAL A 67 17.65 -14.00 19.31
N TYR A 68 18.83 -14.57 19.05
CA TYR A 68 19.17 -15.92 19.49
C TYR A 68 20.48 -15.95 20.30
N ARG A 69 20.57 -15.15 21.36
CA ARG A 69 21.32 -15.62 22.54
C ARG A 69 20.42 -16.58 23.29
N SER A 70 20.52 -17.84 22.90
CA SER A 70 20.07 -19.01 23.66
C SER A 70 20.23 -18.73 25.16
N ARG A 71 19.11 -18.81 25.89
CA ARG A 71 19.12 -18.91 27.35
C ARG A 71 20.09 -20.03 27.72
N ARG A 72 21.29 -19.69 28.21
CA ARG A 72 22.14 -20.66 28.90
C ARG A 72 21.35 -21.11 30.13
N ARG A 73 20.67 -22.25 30.02
CA ARG A 73 20.24 -23.03 31.20
C ARG A 73 21.53 -23.33 31.97
N GLY A 74 21.71 -22.67 33.11
CA GLY A 74 22.76 -23.02 34.05
C GLY A 74 22.54 -24.44 34.56
N PRO A 75 23.60 -25.23 34.78
CA PRO A 75 23.47 -26.51 35.45
C PRO A 75 23.14 -26.27 36.93
N ARG A 76 22.45 -27.25 37.51
CA ARG A 76 21.98 -27.30 38.90
C ARG A 76 23.12 -27.24 39.90
#